data_AF-A0A955N3W1-F1
#
_entry.id   AF-A0A955N3W1-F1
#
_cell.length_a   1.000
_cell.length_b   1.000
_cell.length_c   1.000
_cell.angle_alpha   90.00
_cell.angle_beta   90.00
_cell.angle_gamma   90.00
#
_symmetry.space_group_name_H-M   'P 1'
#
loop_
_entity.id
_entity.type
_entity.pdbx_description
1 polymer ?
#
loop_
_entity_poly.entity_id
_entity_poly.type
_entity_poly.pdbx_seq_one_letter_code
_entity_poly.pdbx_strand_id
1 'polypeptide(L)'
;MPIKHTTFLAVLLGSLLMGSVGGILLGSPIATGSESSPTNSKNPISTSALHIVNEEGKVRATLSLWDGEHPALIMGDDQCDRRASLAVYEKERTGLTLYGEDCKRRVALEVQGDDLPTFVLRDHMDTPRVQVVLNQDGSPLVRLFDENGKAVWRKP
;
A
#
# COMPACT_ATOMS: atom_id res chain seq x y z
N MET A 1 14.14 -49.08 -54.18
CA MET A 1 13.21 -50.17 -53.78
C MET A 1 11.97 -49.53 -53.16
N PRO A 2 10.76 -50.00 -53.47
CA PRO A 2 9.54 -49.19 -53.54
C PRO A 2 8.57 -49.44 -52.36
N ILE A 3 7.37 -48.83 -52.45
CA ILE A 3 6.07 -49.22 -51.82
C ILE A 3 5.82 -48.60 -50.42
N LYS A 4 4.66 -48.03 -50.04
CA LYS A 4 3.37 -47.59 -50.65
C LYS A 4 2.66 -46.69 -49.61
N HIS A 5 1.74 -45.87 -50.11
CA HIS A 5 0.62 -45.20 -49.42
C HIS A 5 -0.08 -46.03 -48.33
N THR A 6 -0.76 -45.38 -47.37
CA THR A 6 -2.23 -45.49 -47.13
C THR A 6 -2.69 -44.56 -45.98
N THR A 7 -3.59 -43.65 -46.31
CA THR A 7 -4.50 -42.84 -45.46
C THR A 7 -5.52 -43.73 -44.74
N PHE A 8 -5.98 -43.43 -43.50
CA PHE A 8 -7.38 -43.64 -43.04
C PHE A 8 -7.69 -43.03 -41.65
N LEU A 9 -8.80 -42.26 -41.60
CA LEU A 9 -9.80 -41.99 -40.52
C LEU A 9 -9.39 -42.01 -39.03
N ALA A 10 -9.52 -40.91 -38.27
CA ALA A 10 -10.72 -40.24 -37.71
C ALA A 10 -11.36 -40.92 -36.48
N VAL A 11 -11.35 -40.23 -35.32
CA VAL A 11 -12.43 -40.25 -34.31
C VAL A 11 -12.61 -38.84 -33.74
N LEU A 12 -13.85 -38.36 -33.82
CA LEU A 12 -14.42 -37.13 -33.27
C LEU A 12 -14.78 -37.27 -31.78
N LEU A 13 -14.72 -36.16 -31.03
CA LEU A 13 -15.63 -35.75 -29.93
C LEU A 13 -15.15 -34.35 -29.50
N GLY A 14 -15.91 -33.25 -29.50
CA GLY A 14 -17.35 -33.05 -29.58
C GLY A 14 -17.84 -32.33 -28.32
N SER A 15 -17.78 -30.99 -28.29
CA SER A 15 -18.79 -30.17 -27.60
C SER A 15 -18.73 -28.71 -28.05
N LEU A 16 -19.68 -28.40 -28.95
CA LEU A 16 -20.29 -27.10 -29.21
C LEU A 16 -20.72 -26.42 -27.89
N LEU A 17 -20.50 -25.12 -27.77
CA LEU A 17 -21.55 -24.21 -27.32
C LEU A 17 -21.64 -23.03 -28.29
N MET A 18 -22.86 -22.89 -28.79
CA MET A 18 -23.31 -22.09 -29.90
C MET A 18 -23.61 -20.67 -29.42
N GLY A 19 -23.11 -19.68 -30.14
CA GLY A 19 -23.56 -18.29 -30.07
C GLY A 19 -23.53 -17.73 -31.49
N SER A 20 -24.59 -18.00 -32.25
CA SER A 20 -24.70 -17.72 -33.68
C SER A 20 -25.26 -16.31 -33.97
N VAL A 21 -24.53 -15.61 -34.85
CA VAL A 21 -25.01 -14.84 -36.03
C VAL A 21 -25.68 -13.48 -35.81
N GLY A 22 -25.03 -12.45 -36.39
CA GLY A 22 -25.65 -11.70 -37.50
C GLY A 22 -25.97 -10.23 -37.26
N GLY A 23 -25.18 -9.33 -37.88
CA GLY A 23 -25.56 -7.93 -38.06
C GLY A 23 -24.45 -7.07 -38.66
N ILE A 24 -24.23 -7.16 -39.97
CA ILE A 24 -23.57 -6.08 -40.73
C ILE A 24 -24.66 -5.07 -41.09
N LEU A 25 -24.59 -3.86 -40.52
CA LEU A 25 -25.31 -2.69 -41.00
C LEU A 25 -24.30 -1.55 -41.17
N LEU A 26 -24.18 -1.10 -42.42
CA LEU A 26 -23.48 0.11 -42.83
C LEU A 26 -24.23 1.33 -42.29
N GLY A 27 -23.50 2.26 -41.67
CA GLY A 27 -24.03 3.57 -41.29
C GLY A 27 -23.47 4.04 -39.95
N SER A 28 -22.33 4.74 -39.98
CA SER A 28 -21.83 5.46 -38.81
C SER A 28 -22.81 6.55 -38.39
N PRO A 29 -23.12 6.63 -37.09
CA PRO A 29 -22.98 7.89 -36.40
C PRO A 29 -21.79 7.80 -35.46
N ILE A 30 -21.06 8.92 -35.39
CA ILE A 30 -20.05 9.23 -34.40
C ILE A 30 -20.44 8.62 -33.05
N ALA A 31 -19.59 7.75 -32.50
CA ALA A 31 -19.70 7.31 -31.14
C ALA A 31 -19.61 8.56 -30.26
N THR A 32 -20.76 9.13 -29.93
CA THR A 32 -20.89 10.11 -28.88
C THR A 32 -20.30 9.45 -27.65
N GLY A 33 -19.15 9.94 -27.21
CA GLY A 33 -18.58 9.53 -25.93
C GLY A 33 -19.70 9.65 -24.92
N SER A 34 -20.15 8.52 -24.38
CA SER A 34 -20.94 8.56 -23.17
C SER A 34 -19.96 9.06 -22.12
N GLU A 35 -19.93 10.37 -21.90
CA GLU A 35 -19.47 10.89 -20.63
C GLU A 35 -20.36 10.21 -19.60
N SER A 36 -19.81 9.16 -18.98
CA SER A 36 -20.42 8.56 -17.81
C SER A 36 -20.51 9.68 -16.80
N SER A 37 -21.70 10.26 -16.65
CA SER A 37 -21.99 11.18 -15.56
C SER A 37 -21.41 10.57 -14.29
N PRO A 38 -20.60 11.31 -13.51
CA PRO A 38 -20.04 10.79 -12.28
C PRO A 38 -21.22 10.35 -11.43
N THR A 39 -21.41 9.03 -11.35
CA THR A 39 -22.42 8.44 -10.50
C THR A 39 -21.90 8.71 -9.11
N ASN A 40 -22.49 9.71 -8.45
CA ASN A 40 -22.25 9.96 -7.05
C ASN A 40 -22.83 8.77 -6.27
N SER A 41 -22.09 7.66 -6.30
CA SER A 41 -22.40 6.44 -5.60
C SER A 41 -22.29 6.79 -4.13
N LYS A 42 -23.43 6.83 -3.45
CA LYS A 42 -23.50 6.92 -2.00
C LYS A 42 -22.89 5.70 -1.29
N ASN A 43 -22.51 4.66 -2.04
CA ASN A 43 -21.97 3.43 -1.49
C ASN A 43 -20.44 3.52 -1.28
N PRO A 44 -19.92 2.99 -0.18
CA PRO A 44 -18.48 2.86 0.05
C PRO A 44 -17.79 2.06 -1.04
N ILE A 45 -16.55 2.45 -1.36
CA ILE A 45 -15.65 1.65 -2.20
C ILE A 45 -15.08 0.52 -1.32
N SER A 46 -15.30 -0.74 -1.70
CA SER A 46 -14.70 -1.92 -1.05
C SER A 46 -13.58 -2.47 -1.92
N THR A 47 -12.34 -2.43 -1.43
CA THR A 47 -11.15 -2.91 -2.15
C THR A 47 -10.10 -3.42 -1.15
N SER A 48 -9.23 -4.32 -1.60
CA SER A 48 -8.06 -4.77 -0.83
C SER A 48 -6.92 -3.74 -0.81
N ALA A 49 -6.84 -2.89 -1.84
CA ALA A 49 -5.88 -1.80 -1.91
C ALA A 49 -6.37 -0.67 -2.82
N LEU A 50 -5.90 0.54 -2.54
CA LEU A 50 -5.93 1.69 -3.44
C LEU A 50 -4.48 2.11 -3.70
N HIS A 51 -4.05 2.07 -4.97
CA HIS A 51 -2.73 2.51 -5.38
C HIS A 51 -2.82 3.86 -6.11
N ILE A 52 -1.94 4.78 -5.73
CA ILE A 52 -1.64 5.98 -6.51
C ILE A 52 -0.40 5.66 -7.33
N VAL A 53 -0.51 5.75 -8.66
CA VAL A 53 0.59 5.48 -9.60
C VAL A 53 0.98 6.74 -10.37
N ASN A 54 2.23 6.82 -10.84
CA ASN A 54 2.69 7.87 -11.74
C ASN A 54 2.43 7.51 -13.23
N GLU A 55 2.88 8.36 -14.16
CA GLU A 55 2.69 8.18 -15.60
C GLU A 55 3.34 6.90 -16.15
N GLU A 56 4.43 6.45 -15.53
CA GLU A 56 5.11 5.20 -15.87
C GLU A 56 4.47 3.95 -15.24
N GLY A 57 3.40 4.11 -14.47
CA GLY A 57 2.69 3.02 -13.78
C GLY A 57 3.32 2.58 -12.46
N LYS A 58 4.32 3.31 -11.95
CA LYS A 58 4.96 3.02 -10.66
C LYS A 58 4.08 3.51 -9.51
N VAL A 59 3.88 2.66 -8.50
CA VAL A 59 3.17 3.00 -7.26
C VAL A 59 3.95 4.03 -6.44
N ARG A 60 3.29 5.13 -6.07
CA ARG A 60 3.82 6.22 -5.23
C ARG A 60 3.14 6.29 -3.87
N ALA A 61 1.93 5.77 -3.76
CA ALA A 61 1.30 5.56 -2.46
C ALA A 61 0.32 4.39 -2.52
N THR A 62 0.13 3.74 -1.37
CA THR A 62 -0.80 2.63 -1.20
C THR A 62 -1.60 2.82 0.07
N LEU A 63 -2.92 2.74 -0.03
CA LEU A 63 -3.81 2.50 1.11
C LEU A 63 -4.23 1.03 1.08
N SER A 64 -3.78 0.24 2.05
CA SER A 64 -3.99 -1.22 2.09
C SER A 64 -3.85 -1.77 3.52
N LEU A 65 -3.98 -3.09 3.68
CA LEU A 65 -3.55 -3.77 4.90
C LEU A 65 -2.08 -4.19 4.75
N TRP A 66 -1.17 -3.66 5.59
CA TRP A 66 0.28 -3.82 5.38
C TRP A 66 0.82 -5.20 5.78
N ASP A 67 0.11 -5.91 6.65
CA ASP A 67 0.37 -7.30 7.07
C ASP A 67 -0.85 -8.21 6.84
N GLY A 68 -1.83 -7.75 6.06
CA GLY A 68 -3.09 -8.45 5.81
C GLY A 68 -4.17 -8.21 6.85
N GLU A 69 -3.85 -7.54 7.98
CA GLU A 69 -4.80 -7.29 9.06
C GLU A 69 -4.93 -5.80 9.38
N HIS A 70 -3.80 -5.08 9.39
CA HIS A 70 -3.77 -3.71 9.90
C HIS A 70 -3.69 -2.67 8.77
N PRO A 71 -4.54 -1.63 8.80
CA PRO A 71 -4.56 -0.60 7.76
C PRO A 71 -3.33 0.30 7.80
N ALA A 72 -2.83 0.65 6.62
CA ALA A 72 -1.78 1.65 6.43
C ALA A 72 -1.98 2.46 5.16
N LEU A 73 -1.67 3.75 5.26
CA LEU A 73 -1.31 4.60 4.14
C LEU A 73 0.22 4.68 4.08
N ILE A 74 0.80 4.15 3.00
CA ILE A 74 2.24 4.16 2.74
C ILE A 74 2.50 5.05 1.54
N MET A 75 3.45 5.98 1.66
CA MET A 75 3.92 6.83 0.57
C MET A 75 5.39 6.53 0.31
N GLY A 76 5.76 6.36 -0.95
CA GLY A 76 7.11 6.01 -1.40
C GLY A 76 7.60 6.88 -2.55
N ASP A 77 8.89 6.76 -2.84
CA ASP A 77 9.56 7.39 -3.96
C ASP A 77 10.44 6.41 -4.74
N ASP A 78 11.34 6.92 -5.57
CA ASP A 78 12.18 6.07 -6.40
C ASP A 78 13.30 5.36 -5.67
N GLN A 79 13.67 5.86 -4.49
CA GLN A 79 14.72 5.29 -3.65
C GLN A 79 14.14 4.40 -2.56
N CYS A 80 12.92 4.70 -2.11
CA CYS A 80 12.33 4.11 -0.95
C CYS A 80 10.83 3.86 -1.12
N ASP A 81 10.43 2.58 -1.03
CA ASP A 81 9.02 2.19 -1.09
C ASP A 81 8.19 2.74 0.08
N ARG A 82 8.86 3.25 1.12
CA ARG A 82 8.24 3.85 2.31
C ARG A 82 9.03 5.05 2.81
N ARG A 83 8.68 6.24 2.34
CA ARG A 83 9.15 7.55 2.83
C ARG A 83 8.32 8.07 3.99
N ALA A 84 7.03 7.75 3.99
CA ALA A 84 6.13 8.08 5.08
C ALA A 84 5.08 6.97 5.22
N SER A 85 4.67 6.69 6.45
CA SER A 85 3.56 5.77 6.72
C SER A 85 2.68 6.30 7.84
N LEU A 86 1.37 6.26 7.63
CA LEU A 86 0.36 6.37 8.69
C LEU A 86 -0.28 4.99 8.81
N ALA A 87 -0.10 4.32 9.94
CA ALA A 87 -0.52 2.94 10.10
C ALA A 87 -1.08 2.66 11.50
N VAL A 88 -1.98 1.69 11.55
CA VAL A 88 -2.25 0.91 12.75
C VAL A 88 -1.29 -0.27 12.75
N TYR A 89 -0.76 -0.61 13.91
CA TYR A 89 0.15 -1.72 14.14
C TYR A 89 -0.49 -2.68 15.17
N GLU A 90 0.18 -3.80 15.41
CA GLU A 90 -0.21 -4.74 16.45
C GLU A 90 -0.42 -4.06 17.81
N LYS A 91 -1.34 -4.63 18.61
CA LYS A 91 -1.73 -4.12 19.94
C LYS A 91 -2.26 -2.69 19.90
N GLU A 92 -3.01 -2.37 18.83
CA GLU A 92 -3.74 -1.10 18.66
C GLU A 92 -2.84 0.15 18.65
N ARG A 93 -1.53 -0.04 18.45
CA ARG A 93 -0.61 1.06 18.27
C ARG A 93 -0.94 1.78 16.98
N THR A 94 -0.96 3.11 17.00
CA THR A 94 -1.19 3.90 15.79
C THR A 94 -0.06 4.90 15.65
N GLY A 95 0.41 5.15 14.43
CA GLY A 95 1.50 6.10 14.28
C GLY A 95 1.76 6.61 12.88
N LEU A 96 2.36 7.80 12.86
CA LEU A 96 3.01 8.40 11.71
C LEU A 96 4.52 8.16 11.82
N THR A 97 5.11 7.62 10.76
CA THR A 97 6.56 7.39 10.68
C THR A 97 7.10 8.03 9.42
N LEU A 98 8.19 8.78 9.55
CA LEU A 98 8.94 9.36 8.42
C LEU A 98 10.30 8.67 8.30
N TYR A 99 10.70 8.41 7.07
CA TYR A 99 11.91 7.67 6.73
C TYR A 99 12.90 8.56 5.99
N GLY A 100 14.19 8.39 6.31
CA GLY A 100 15.29 9.11 5.70
C GLY A 100 15.63 8.57 4.31
N GLU A 101 16.66 9.16 3.68
CA GLU A 101 17.17 8.74 2.36
C GLU A 101 17.70 7.31 2.35
N ASP A 102 18.13 6.81 3.50
CA ASP A 102 18.58 5.43 3.70
C ASP A 102 17.44 4.44 3.98
N CYS A 103 16.19 4.84 3.77
CA CYS A 103 14.99 4.06 4.10
C CYS A 103 14.85 3.66 5.57
N LYS A 104 15.58 4.30 6.49
CA LYS A 104 15.46 4.07 7.93
C LYS A 104 14.55 5.12 8.57
N ARG A 105 13.89 4.74 9.66
CA ARG A 105 13.01 5.64 10.41
C ARG A 105 13.82 6.79 10.99
N ARG A 106 13.29 8.01 10.86
CA ARG A 106 13.90 9.23 11.41
C ARG A 106 13.00 9.91 12.41
N VAL A 107 11.70 9.82 12.19
CA VAL A 107 10.67 10.41 13.05
C VAL A 107 9.58 9.38 13.25
N ALA A 108 9.14 9.24 14.49
CA ALA A 108 7.94 8.49 14.83
C ALA A 108 7.08 9.32 15.79
N LEU A 109 5.81 9.51 15.44
CA LEU A 109 4.76 10.03 16.32
C LEU A 109 3.73 8.92 16.46
N GLU A 110 3.65 8.33 17.65
CA GLU A 110 2.87 7.12 17.88
C GLU A 110 2.02 7.24 19.15
N VAL A 111 0.89 6.57 19.16
CA VAL A 111 0.19 6.16 20.38
C VAL A 111 0.59 4.70 20.63
N GLN A 112 1.17 4.44 21.80
CA GLN A 112 1.58 3.09 22.19
C GLN A 112 0.38 2.27 22.70
N GLY A 113 0.57 0.95 22.89
CA GLY A 113 -0.53 0.05 23.26
C GLY A 113 -1.06 0.26 24.70
N ASP A 114 -0.41 1.11 25.48
CA ASP A 114 -0.86 1.60 26.79
C ASP A 114 -1.56 2.98 26.69
N ASP A 115 -1.95 3.38 25.48
CA ASP A 115 -2.55 4.68 25.14
C ASP A 115 -1.66 5.89 25.45
N LEU A 116 -0.33 5.67 25.56
CA LEU A 116 0.62 6.75 25.81
C LEU A 116 1.16 7.30 24.49
N PRO A 117 1.02 8.62 24.24
CA PRO A 117 1.63 9.26 23.09
C PRO A 117 3.14 9.35 23.25
N THR A 118 3.87 9.06 22.18
CA THR A 118 5.32 9.18 22.09
C THR A 118 5.73 9.86 20.79
N PHE A 119 6.74 10.71 20.87
CA PHE A 119 7.43 11.30 19.74
C PHE A 119 8.91 10.96 19.84
N VAL A 120 9.49 10.39 18.78
CA VAL A 120 10.88 9.93 18.76
C VAL A 120 11.59 10.46 17.53
N LEU A 121 12.78 11.03 17.74
CA LEU A 121 13.76 11.35 16.70
C LEU A 121 14.90 10.34 16.74
N ARG A 122 15.28 9.81 15.58
CA ARG A 122 16.33 8.79 15.42
C ARG A 122 17.44 9.28 14.49
N ASP A 123 18.66 8.83 14.76
CA ASP A 123 19.81 9.08 13.90
C ASP A 123 19.90 8.10 12.70
N HIS A 124 21.03 8.12 11.99
CA HIS A 124 21.27 7.28 10.81
C HIS A 124 21.58 5.82 11.13
N MET A 125 21.82 5.52 12.40
CA MET A 125 21.99 4.17 12.92
C MET A 125 20.67 3.63 13.51
N ASP A 126 19.54 4.29 13.25
CA ASP A 126 18.21 4.01 13.84
C ASP A 126 18.19 4.12 15.38
N THR A 127 19.18 4.81 15.98
CA THR A 127 19.28 5.02 17.42
C THR A 127 18.46 6.24 17.84
N PRO A 128 17.53 6.12 18.82
CA PRO A 128 16.81 7.26 19.35
C PRO A 128 17.76 8.30 19.92
N ARG A 129 17.54 9.58 19.61
CA ARG A 129 18.30 10.73 20.15
C ARG A 129 17.45 11.65 20.99
N VAL A 130 16.17 11.75 20.66
CA VAL A 130 15.17 12.49 21.43
C VAL A 130 13.94 11.62 21.56
N GLN A 131 13.37 11.58 22.77
CA GLN A 131 12.05 11.03 23.03
C GLN A 131 11.25 12.03 23.86
N VAL A 132 10.03 12.31 23.44
CA VAL A 132 9.01 13.01 24.23
C VAL A 132 7.86 12.03 24.46
N VAL A 133 7.46 11.84 25.70
CA VAL A 133 6.44 10.86 26.08
C VAL A 133 5.61 11.38 27.25
N LEU A 134 4.37 10.90 27.39
CA LEU A 134 3.61 11.07 28.64
C LEU A 134 3.73 9.81 29.49
N ASN A 135 3.85 9.98 30.80
CA ASN A 135 3.68 8.87 31.75
C ASN A 135 2.20 8.58 31.96
N GLN A 136 1.88 7.47 32.62
CA GLN A 136 0.49 7.06 32.91
C GLN A 136 -0.29 8.06 33.76
N ASP A 137 0.39 8.87 34.56
CA ASP A 137 -0.21 9.96 35.35
C ASP A 137 -0.41 11.26 34.53
N GLY A 138 -0.12 11.22 33.23
CA GLY A 138 -0.17 12.36 32.32
C GLY A 138 1.02 13.31 32.41
N SER A 139 2.00 13.05 33.29
CA SER A 139 3.18 13.90 33.38
C SER A 139 4.05 13.78 32.13
N PRO A 140 4.54 14.90 31.57
CA PRO A 140 5.45 14.85 30.43
C PRO A 140 6.82 14.31 30.85
N LEU A 141 7.54 13.78 29.86
CA LEU A 141 8.93 13.37 30.01
C LEU A 141 9.66 13.54 28.68
N VAL A 142 10.74 14.31 28.70
CA VAL A 142 11.70 14.42 27.60
C VAL A 142 12.98 13.69 27.97
N ARG A 143 13.51 12.88 27.06
CA ARG A 143 14.79 12.16 27.19
C ARG A 143 15.70 12.48 26.02
N LEU A 144 16.99 12.69 26.32
CA LEU A 144 18.05 12.76 25.33
C LEU A 144 18.99 11.57 25.52
N PHE A 145 19.41 10.95 24.42
CA PHE A 145 20.22 9.74 24.42
C PHE A 145 21.57 9.97 23.71
N ASP A 146 22.61 9.32 24.22
CA ASP A 146 23.91 9.26 23.57
C ASP A 146 23.94 8.27 22.39
N GLU A 147 25.12 8.06 21.80
CA GLU A 147 25.32 7.19 20.64
C GLU A 147 25.13 5.71 20.88
N ASN A 148 25.15 5.31 22.14
CA ASN A 148 24.89 3.94 22.56
C ASN A 148 23.42 3.76 22.96
N GLY A 149 22.58 4.79 22.74
CA GLY A 149 21.17 4.78 23.14
C GLY A 149 20.97 4.90 24.65
N LYS A 150 21.98 5.33 25.41
CA LYS A 150 21.85 5.54 26.86
C LYS A 150 21.35 6.95 27.13
N ALA A 151 20.34 7.07 28.01
CA ALA A 151 19.82 8.36 28.41
C ALA A 151 20.89 9.17 29.15
N VAL A 152 21.22 10.34 28.62
CA VAL A 152 22.19 11.29 29.21
C VAL A 152 21.51 12.48 29.88
N TRP A 153 20.25 12.74 29.53
CA TRP A 153 19.45 13.78 30.15
C TRP A 153 17.98 13.38 30.14
N ARG A 154 17.26 13.77 31.19
CA ARG A 154 15.81 13.61 31.31
C ARG A 154 15.21 14.72 32.16
N LYS A 155 14.05 15.24 31.76
CA LYS A 155 13.24 16.17 32.54
C LYS A 155 11.74 15.94 32.27
N PRO A 156 10.87 16.27 33.23
CA PRO A 156 9.48 16.55 32.91
C PRO A 156 9.36 17.62 31.83
#